data_AF-A0A1F7BDY2-F1
#
_entry.id   AF-A0A1F7BDY2-F1
#
_cell.length_a   1.000
_cell.length_b   1.000
_cell.length_c   1.000
_cell.angle_alpha   90.00
_cell.angle_beta   90.00
_cell.angle_gamma   90.00
#
_symmetry.space_group_name_H-M   'P 1'
#
loop_
_entity.id
_entity.type
_entity.pdbx_description
1 polymer ?
#
loop_
_entity_poly.entity_id
_entity_poly.type
_entity_poly.pdbx_seq_one_letter_code
_entity_poly.pdbx_strand_id
1 'polypeptide(L)'
;MCTFCGNTGKNGANFVLCVGTDESRIHKYCGEKLREQAPPEATVRLLHWAELAREKREAKALQEKERVSDFWTGKFAKAAARKAAAQQAA
;
A
#
# COMPACT_ATOMS: atom_id res chain seq x y z
N MET A 1 -21.59 3.44 0.85
CA MET A 1 -22.40 2.42 0.17
C MET A 1 -21.58 1.15 0.04
N CYS A 2 -22.17 -0.03 0.28
CA CYS A 2 -21.49 -1.30 0.03
C CYS A 2 -21.51 -1.60 -1.47
N THR A 3 -20.35 -1.88 -2.07
CA THR A 3 -20.23 -2.17 -3.52
C THR A 3 -20.98 -3.43 -3.92
N PHE A 4 -21.12 -4.40 -3.01
CA PHE A 4 -21.78 -5.68 -3.31
C PHE A 4 -23.32 -5.59 -3.31
N CYS A 5 -23.90 -5.10 -2.21
CA CYS A 5 -25.37 -5.09 -2.04
C CYS A 5 -26.01 -3.74 -2.37
N GLY A 6 -25.22 -2.73 -2.74
CA GLY A 6 -25.70 -1.37 -3.02
C GLY A 6 -26.27 -0.62 -1.80
N ASN A 7 -26.42 -1.26 -0.64
CA ASN A 7 -27.02 -0.61 0.51
C ASN A 7 -26.00 0.19 1.34
N THR A 8 -26.45 1.34 1.85
CA THR A 8 -25.73 2.09 2.88
C THR A 8 -26.39 1.73 4.22
N GLY A 9 -25.99 0.58 4.79
CA GLY A 9 -26.51 0.11 6.08
C GLY A 9 -26.23 1.10 7.22
N LYS A 10 -26.86 0.89 8.39
CA LYS A 10 -26.77 1.79 9.57
C LYS A 10 -25.33 2.17 9.98
N ASN A 11 -24.41 1.22 9.88
CA ASN A 11 -23.00 1.43 10.25
C ASN A 11 -22.09 1.75 9.05
N GLY A 12 -22.65 1.94 7.84
CA GLY A 12 -21.87 2.10 6.61
C GLY A 12 -21.12 0.83 6.19
N ALA A 13 -20.28 0.96 5.15
CA ALA A 13 -19.42 -0.10 4.63
C ALA A 13 -17.99 0.12 5.13
N ASN A 14 -17.72 -0.35 6.36
CA ASN A 14 -16.46 -0.13 7.08
C ASN A 14 -15.38 -1.17 6.77
N PHE A 15 -15.71 -2.17 5.97
CA PHE A 15 -14.75 -3.17 5.53
C PHE A 15 -14.34 -2.86 4.09
N VAL A 16 -13.12 -3.26 3.75
CA VAL A 16 -12.59 -3.18 2.40
C VAL A 16 -12.21 -4.57 1.96
N LEU A 17 -12.78 -4.99 0.84
CA LEU A 17 -12.34 -6.18 0.13
C LEU A 17 -11.21 -5.78 -0.81
N CYS A 18 -10.05 -6.39 -0.61
CA CYS A 18 -8.90 -6.21 -1.47
C CYS A 18 -8.76 -7.46 -2.35
N VAL A 19 -8.83 -7.30 -3.66
CA VAL A 19 -8.64 -8.36 -4.66
C VAL A 19 -7.47 -7.92 -5.54
N GLY A 20 -6.29 -8.50 -5.32
CA GLY A 20 -5.06 -7.98 -5.93
C GLY A 20 -4.82 -6.52 -5.54
N THR A 21 -4.83 -5.61 -6.52
CA THR A 21 -4.70 -4.16 -6.32
C THR A 21 -6.03 -3.43 -6.13
N ASP A 22 -7.15 -4.11 -6.41
CA ASP A 22 -8.47 -3.49 -6.37
C ASP A 22 -9.02 -3.46 -4.95
N GLU A 23 -9.58 -2.32 -4.56
CA GLU A 23 -10.12 -2.08 -3.22
C GLU A 23 -11.58 -1.65 -3.31
N SER A 24 -12.48 -2.42 -2.70
CA SER A 24 -13.92 -2.12 -2.68
C SER A 24 -14.47 -2.04 -1.27
N ARG A 25 -15.21 -0.96 -0.97
CA ARG A 25 -15.88 -0.80 0.33
C ARG A 25 -17.11 -1.67 0.41
N ILE A 26 -17.19 -2.50 1.44
CA ILE A 26 -18.28 -3.44 1.61
C ILE A 26 -18.70 -3.60 3.08
N HIS A 27 -19.84 -4.24 3.31
CA HIS A 27 -20.18 -4.76 4.63
C HIS A 27 -19.36 -6.01 4.94
N LYS A 28 -19.08 -6.24 6.23
CA LYS A 28 -18.33 -7.42 6.70
C LYS A 28 -18.88 -8.73 6.11
N TYR A 29 -20.18 -8.96 6.30
CA TYR A 29 -20.86 -10.18 5.86
C TYR A 29 -20.85 -10.36 4.33
N CYS A 30 -21.01 -9.28 3.57
CA CYS A 30 -20.91 -9.35 2.10
C CYS A 30 -19.51 -9.79 1.65
N GLY A 31 -18.47 -9.41 2.41
CA GLY A 31 -17.09 -9.76 2.07
C GLY A 31 -16.71 -11.17 2.42
N GLU A 32 -17.19 -11.65 3.56
CA GLU A 32 -16.98 -13.04 3.98
C GLU A 32 -17.53 -13.98 2.90
N LYS A 33 -18.75 -13.71 2.40
CA LYS A 33 -19.33 -14.45 1.26
C LYS A 33 -18.50 -14.38 -0.01
N LEU A 34 -18.07 -13.19 -0.41
CA LEU A 34 -17.25 -13.04 -1.62
C LEU A 34 -15.89 -13.72 -1.48
N ARG A 35 -15.29 -13.71 -0.29
CA ARG A 35 -14.03 -14.39 0.00
C ARG A 35 -14.19 -15.91 -0.05
N GLU A 36 -15.30 -16.44 0.45
CA GLU A 36 -15.60 -17.88 0.37
C GLU A 36 -15.84 -18.36 -1.07
N GLN A 37 -16.37 -17.48 -1.93
CA GLN A 37 -16.61 -17.77 -3.34
C GLN A 37 -15.41 -17.44 -4.25
N ALA A 38 -14.34 -16.89 -3.68
CA ALA A 38 -13.17 -16.50 -4.44
C ALA A 38 -12.46 -17.74 -5.00
N PRO A 39 -12.00 -17.71 -6.25
CA PRO A 39 -11.24 -18.81 -6.81
C PRO A 39 -9.88 -18.91 -6.09
N PRO A 40 -9.29 -20.11 -5.96
CA PRO A 40 -8.10 -20.35 -5.15
C PRO A 40 -6.86 -19.59 -5.61
N GLU A 41 -6.80 -19.21 -6.88
CA GLU A 41 -5.75 -18.37 -7.46
C GLU A 41 -5.88 -16.87 -7.11
N ALA A 42 -7.07 -16.42 -6.69
CA ALA A 42 -7.29 -15.02 -6.34
C ALA A 42 -6.83 -14.72 -4.92
N THR A 43 -5.91 -13.76 -4.78
CA THR A 43 -5.54 -13.23 -3.47
C THR A 43 -6.60 -12.26 -2.99
N VAL A 44 -7.52 -12.75 -2.16
CA VAL A 44 -8.62 -11.96 -1.59
C VAL A 44 -8.40 -11.73 -0.10
N ARG A 45 -8.34 -10.45 0.31
CA ARG A 45 -8.25 -10.04 1.71
C ARG A 45 -9.48 -9.22 2.09
N LEU A 46 -9.97 -9.41 3.31
CA LEU A 46 -11.03 -8.61 3.89
C LEU A 46 -10.49 -7.93 5.14
N LEU A 47 -10.43 -6.60 5.14
CA LEU A 47 -9.83 -5.81 6.22
C LEU A 47 -10.80 -4.74 6.68
N HIS A 48 -10.66 -4.32 7.94
CA HIS A 48 -11.33 -3.10 8.38
C HIS A 48 -10.63 -1.88 7.77
N TRP A 49 -11.37 -0.83 7.41
CA TRP A 49 -10.80 0.36 6.75
C TRP A 49 -9.66 0.99 7.56
N ALA A 50 -9.74 0.94 8.89
CA ALA A 50 -8.72 1.49 9.78
C ALA A 50 -7.40 0.69 9.71
N GLU A 51 -7.49 -0.62 9.54
CA GLU A 51 -6.32 -1.49 9.37
C GLU A 51 -5.66 -1.24 8.03
N LEU A 52 -6.45 -1.18 6.95
CA LEU A 52 -5.95 -0.83 5.62
C LEU A 52 -5.29 0.56 5.61
N ALA A 53 -5.90 1.54 6.30
CA ALA A 53 -5.32 2.87 6.44
C ALA A 53 -4.03 2.89 7.27
N ARG A 54 -3.85 1.96 8.21
CA ARG A 54 -2.59 1.77 8.94
C ARG A 54 -1.52 1.17 8.02
N GLU A 55 -1.84 0.08 7.31
CA GLU A 55 -0.92 -0.57 6.38
C GLU A 55 -0.41 0.41 5.30
N LYS A 56 -1.30 1.21 4.72
CA LYS A 56 -0.93 2.24 3.73
C LYS A 56 -0.02 3.31 4.30
N ARG A 57 -0.21 3.71 5.56
CA ARG A 57 0.65 4.69 6.23
C ARG A 57 2.04 4.11 6.51
N GLU A 58 2.11 2.87 6.97
CA GLU A 58 3.37 2.17 7.21
C GLU A 58 4.15 1.98 5.90
N ALA A 59 3.48 1.56 4.82
CA ALA A 59 4.09 1.44 3.50
C ALA A 59 4.63 2.78 2.98
N LYS A 60 3.86 3.87 3.11
CA LYS A 60 4.31 5.21 2.72
C LYS A 60 5.50 5.69 3.56
N ALA A 61 5.50 5.40 4.86
CA ALA A 61 6.61 5.76 5.74
C ALA A 61 7.90 5.01 5.38
N LEU A 62 7.78 3.75 4.97
CA LEU A 62 8.92 2.97 4.47
C LEU A 62 9.45 3.55 3.15
N GLN A 63 8.58 3.80 2.19
CA GLN A 63 8.94 4.43 0.91
C GLN A 63 9.64 5.78 1.10
N GLU A 64 9.16 6.60 2.05
CA GLU A 64 9.79 7.88 2.35
C GLU A 64 11.20 7.71 2.94
N LYS A 65 11.39 6.73 3.84
CA LYS A 65 12.72 6.42 4.40
C LYS A 65 13.68 5.97 3.31
N GLU A 66 13.24 5.11 2.40
CA GLU A 66 14.03 4.65 1.25
C GLU A 66 14.39 5.83 0.34
N ARG A 67 13.41 6.67 -0.01
CA ARG A 67 13.63 7.87 -0.83
C ARG A 67 14.67 8.82 -0.23
N VAL A 68 14.60 9.06 1.08
CA VAL A 68 15.57 9.90 1.79
C VAL A 68 16.95 9.25 1.77
N SER A 69 17.03 7.94 2.02
CA SER A 69 18.30 7.20 1.98
C SER A 69 18.95 7.26 0.59
N ASP A 70 18.18 7.02 -0.47
CA ASP A 70 18.64 7.06 -1.86
C ASP A 70 19.13 8.45 -2.25
N PHE A 71 18.41 9.50 -1.83
CA PHE A 71 18.82 10.87 -2.07
C PHE A 71 20.20 11.16 -1.47
N TRP A 72 20.42 10.81 -0.20
CA TRP A 72 21.70 11.03 0.47
C TRP A 72 22.81 10.15 -0.11
N THR A 73 22.54 8.88 -0.37
CA THR A 73 23.48 7.96 -1.03
C THR A 73 23.93 8.51 -2.38
N GLY A 74 23.00 8.99 -3.20
CA GLY A 74 23.31 9.61 -4.49
C GLY A 74 24.10 10.93 -4.37
N LYS A 75 23.81 11.75 -3.34
CA LYS A 75 24.57 12.98 -3.05
C LYS A 75 26.01 12.67 -2.65
N PHE A 76 26.22 11.70 -1.76
CA PHE A 76 27.56 11.29 -1.34
C PHE A 76 28.34 10.60 -2.46
N ALA A 77 27.69 9.77 -3.28
CA ALA A 77 28.32 9.16 -4.46
C ALA A 77 28.82 10.22 -5.46
N LYS A 78 28.01 11.26 -5.72
CA LYS A 78 28.43 12.39 -6.58
C LYS A 78 29.58 13.18 -5.98
N ALA A 79 29.60 13.39 -4.67
CA ALA A 79 30.71 14.05 -3.99
C ALA A 79 32.00 13.21 -4.05
N ALA A 80 31.91 11.90 -3.85
CA ALA A 80 33.02 10.96 -3.97
C ALA A 80 33.59 10.93 -5.40
N ALA A 81 32.72 10.90 -6.43
CA ALA A 81 33.13 10.94 -7.83
C ALA A 81 33.87 12.25 -8.18
N ARG A 82 33.39 13.39 -7.67
CA ARG A 82 34.07 14.69 -7.85
C ARG A 82 35.46 14.71 -7.20
N LYS A 83 35.59 14.12 -6.00
CA LYS A 83 36.89 14.01 -5.31
C LYS A 83 37.85 13.10 -6.07
N ALA A 84 37.39 11.96 -6.55
CA ALA A 84 38.20 11.04 -7.35
C ALA A 84 38.69 11.71 -8.65
N ALA A 85 37.83 12.45 -9.34
CA ALA A 85 38.20 13.20 -10.54
C ALA A 85 39.25 14.29 -10.24
N ALA A 86 39.11 15.01 -9.12
CA ALA A 86 40.09 16.02 -8.71
C ALA A 86 41.46 15.43 -8.34
N GLN A 87 41.50 14.18 -7.84
CA GLN A 87 42.74 13.47 -7.50
C GLN A 87 43.46 12.88 -8.71
N GLN A 88 42.74 12.58 -9.80
CA GLN A 88 43.34 12.09 -11.05
C GLN A 88 43.80 13.23 -11.97
N ALA A 89 43.29 14.45 -11.75
CA ALA A 89 43.67 15.65 -12.49
C ALA A 89 44.81 16.46 -11.84
N ALA A 90 45.32 16.01 -10.69
CA ALA A 90 46.47 16.57 -9.96
C ALA A 90 47.68 15.64 -10.11
#